data_AF-A0A8X6HIR4-F1
#
_entry.id   AF-A0A8X6HIR4-F1
#
_cell.length_a   1.000
_cell.length_b   1.000
_cell.length_c   1.000
_cell.angle_alpha   90.00
_cell.angle_beta   90.00
_cell.angle_gamma   90.00
#
_symmetry.space_group_name_H-M   'P 1'
#
loop_
_entity.id
_entity.type
_entity.pdbx_description
1 polymer ?
#
loop_
_entity_poly.entity_id
_entity_poly.type
_entity_poly.pdbx_seq_one_letter_code
_entity_poly.pdbx_strand_id
1 'polypeptide(L)'
;MSTQEILLQDDPNRFVTFPLQHLDLWLMYKKAVASFWTAEEVDLSRDVGDWERLTLDERHFLSHVLAFFAASDGIVIENLVERFAREVKVTEARCFYGFQIAIENIHSEMYSLLIETLIRDHQEKNKLFNAIETLSCVKKKAEWALNWIQNPSFAKRLVAFAAVEGIFFSGSFAAIFWLKKRGLMPGLTFSNELISRDEGLHCDFACHLFNHYVTINPLNMKLYKLYQMPSRLSKNF
;
A
#
# COMPACT_ATOMS: atom_id res chain seq x y z
N MET A 1 -1.88 13.30 -33.44
CA MET A 1 -2.78 12.16 -33.18
C MET A 1 -2.49 11.67 -31.77
N SER A 2 -3.51 11.57 -30.92
CA SER A 2 -3.37 11.11 -29.53
C SER A 2 -2.91 9.66 -29.55
N THR A 3 -1.65 9.38 -29.22
CA THR A 3 -1.17 8.03 -28.89
C THR A 3 -1.87 7.57 -27.61
N GLN A 4 -3.00 6.89 -27.76
CA GLN A 4 -3.69 6.27 -26.62
C GLN A 4 -2.76 5.24 -25.97
N GLU A 5 -2.58 5.35 -24.66
CA GLU A 5 -1.77 4.42 -23.87
C GLU A 5 -2.30 2.99 -24.04
N ILE A 6 -1.43 2.02 -24.36
CA ILE A 6 -1.78 0.62 -24.63
C ILE A 6 -2.62 0.04 -23.47
N LEU A 7 -2.31 0.41 -22.23
CA LEU A 7 -3.04 -0.04 -21.03
C LEU A 7 -4.52 0.29 -21.04
N LEU A 8 -4.91 1.38 -21.71
CA LEU A 8 -6.24 1.97 -21.61
C LEU A 8 -7.10 1.70 -22.84
N GLN A 9 -6.53 1.04 -23.86
CA GLN A 9 -7.25 0.69 -25.08
C GLN A 9 -8.17 -0.51 -24.82
N ASP A 10 -9.40 -0.46 -25.32
CA ASP A 10 -10.32 -1.59 -25.20
C ASP A 10 -9.78 -2.80 -25.98
N ASP A 11 -9.66 -3.93 -25.28
CA ASP A 11 -9.35 -5.23 -25.88
C ASP A 11 -10.64 -6.09 -25.93
N PRO A 12 -11.14 -6.46 -27.13
CA PRO A 12 -12.32 -7.32 -27.26
C PRO A 12 -12.10 -8.72 -26.68
N ASN A 13 -10.85 -9.17 -26.51
CA ASN A 13 -10.51 -10.48 -25.94
C ASN A 13 -10.25 -10.43 -24.42
N ARG A 14 -10.50 -9.30 -23.75
CA ARG A 14 -10.23 -9.09 -22.31
C ARG A 14 -10.89 -10.07 -21.33
N PHE A 15 -11.83 -10.89 -21.81
CA PHE A 15 -12.58 -11.84 -20.98
C PHE A 15 -11.96 -13.24 -20.95
N VAL A 16 -10.91 -13.48 -21.73
CA VAL A 16 -10.15 -14.73 -21.71
C VAL A 16 -8.68 -14.43 -21.42
N THR A 17 -8.03 -15.30 -20.64
CA THR A 17 -6.63 -15.10 -20.24
C THR A 17 -5.64 -15.48 -21.33
N PHE A 18 -5.97 -16.48 -22.16
CA PHE A 18 -5.07 -17.00 -23.17
C PHE A 18 -5.52 -16.63 -24.58
N PRO A 19 -4.58 -16.40 -25.52
CA PRO A 19 -3.12 -16.40 -25.33
C PRO A 19 -2.60 -15.13 -24.62
N LEU A 20 -1.58 -15.29 -23.76
CA LEU A 20 -0.93 -14.17 -23.07
C LEU A 20 -0.30 -13.21 -24.09
N GLN A 21 -0.52 -11.91 -23.90
CA GLN A 21 0.06 -10.83 -24.70
C GLN A 21 1.24 -10.16 -23.98
N HIS A 22 1.21 -10.13 -22.65
CA HIS A 22 2.19 -9.44 -21.81
C HIS A 22 2.74 -10.39 -20.74
N LEU A 23 3.72 -11.21 -21.13
CA LEU A 23 4.32 -12.23 -20.27
C LEU A 23 5.02 -11.63 -19.05
N ASP A 24 5.64 -10.46 -19.19
CA ASP A 24 6.25 -9.71 -18.11
C ASP A 24 5.26 -9.36 -16.99
N LEU A 25 4.09 -8.81 -17.34
CA LEU A 25 3.01 -8.52 -16.40
C LEU A 25 2.46 -9.80 -15.77
N TRP A 26 2.31 -10.87 -16.56
CA TRP A 26 1.86 -12.16 -16.06
C TRP A 26 2.83 -12.76 -15.04
N LEU A 27 4.15 -12.65 -15.26
CA LEU A 27 5.16 -13.12 -14.34
C LEU A 27 5.14 -12.35 -13.02
N MET A 28 4.90 -11.03 -13.04
CA MET A 28 4.70 -10.24 -11.82
C MET A 28 3.44 -10.68 -11.07
N TYR A 29 2.35 -10.94 -11.79
CA TYR A 29 1.13 -11.51 -11.20
C TYR A 29 1.41 -12.88 -10.55
N LYS A 30 2.15 -13.76 -11.22
CA LYS A 30 2.53 -15.06 -10.65
C LYS A 30 3.44 -14.94 -9.44
N LYS A 31 4.32 -13.94 -9.41
CA LYS A 31 5.13 -13.61 -8.23
C LYS A 31 4.23 -13.17 -7.06
N ALA A 32 3.20 -12.37 -7.32
CA ALA A 32 2.24 -11.96 -6.29
C ALA A 32 1.45 -13.17 -5.76
N VAL A 33 0.92 -14.01 -6.66
CA VAL A 33 0.20 -15.24 -6.27
C VAL A 33 1.05 -16.18 -5.44
N ALA A 34 2.33 -16.34 -5.79
CA ALA A 34 3.26 -17.20 -5.04
C ALA A 34 3.58 -16.66 -3.63
N SER A 35 3.27 -15.39 -3.36
CA SER A 35 3.47 -14.73 -2.08
C SER A 35 2.22 -14.75 -1.18
N PHE A 36 1.11 -15.36 -1.61
CA PHE A 36 -0.14 -15.41 -0.84
C PHE A 36 0.08 -15.84 0.61
N TRP A 37 -0.60 -15.17 1.53
CA TRP A 37 -0.65 -15.47 2.95
C TRP A 37 -1.98 -14.99 3.54
N THR A 38 -2.37 -15.48 4.71
CA THR A 38 -3.54 -14.99 5.47
C THR A 38 -3.15 -14.49 6.86
N ALA A 39 -3.99 -13.64 7.46
CA ALA A 39 -3.72 -13.05 8.76
C ALA A 39 -3.59 -14.11 9.88
N GLU A 40 -4.28 -15.25 9.76
CA GLU A 40 -4.21 -16.37 10.70
C GLU A 40 -2.84 -17.06 10.75
N GLU A 41 -1.98 -16.86 9.74
CA GLU A 41 -0.61 -17.38 9.74
C GLU A 41 0.30 -16.60 10.72
N VAL A 42 -0.15 -15.45 11.21
CA VAL A 42 0.61 -14.57 12.11
C VAL A 42 0.20 -14.82 13.57
N ASP A 43 1.09 -15.45 14.34
CA ASP A 43 0.90 -15.66 15.78
C ASP A 43 1.18 -14.38 16.59
N LEU A 44 0.13 -13.81 17.19
CA LEU A 44 0.20 -12.62 18.05
C LEU A 44 0.25 -12.95 19.56
N SER A 45 0.29 -14.23 19.95
CA SER A 45 0.15 -14.65 21.35
C SER A 45 1.21 -14.07 22.28
N ARG A 46 2.42 -13.84 21.75
CA ARG A 46 3.55 -13.27 22.51
C ARG A 46 3.58 -11.75 22.52
N ASP A 47 2.95 -11.11 21.54
CA ASP A 47 3.05 -9.67 21.32
C ASP A 47 2.37 -8.87 22.44
N VAL A 48 1.29 -9.38 23.03
CA VAL A 48 0.65 -8.75 24.19
C VAL A 48 1.62 -8.61 25.36
N GLY A 49 2.44 -9.64 25.61
CA GLY A 49 3.43 -9.62 26.68
C GLY A 49 4.58 -8.65 26.40
N ASP A 50 5.07 -8.61 25.16
CA ASP A 50 6.12 -7.68 24.75
C ASP A 50 5.63 -6.22 24.74
N TRP A 51 4.39 -5.98 24.32
CA TRP A 51 3.75 -4.66 24.30
C TRP A 51 3.72 -4.00 25.67
N GLU A 52 3.42 -4.77 26.72
CA GLU A 52 3.40 -4.26 28.09
C GLU A 52 4.80 -3.85 28.59
N ARG A 53 5.86 -4.45 28.03
CA ARG A 53 7.26 -4.17 28.36
C ARG A 53 7.83 -2.97 27.60
N LEU A 54 7.17 -2.52 26.54
CA LEU A 54 7.55 -1.31 25.81
C LEU A 54 7.38 -0.07 26.69
N THR A 55 8.20 0.95 26.42
CA THR A 55 8.02 2.26 27.05
C THR A 55 6.74 2.92 26.56
N LEU A 56 6.25 3.93 27.29
CA LEU A 56 5.09 4.70 26.86
C LEU A 56 5.31 5.36 25.50
N ASP A 57 6.51 5.88 25.24
CA ASP A 57 6.87 6.51 23.97
C ASP A 57 6.91 5.49 22.81
N GLU A 58 7.42 4.27 23.07
CA GLU A 58 7.41 3.18 22.09
C GLU A 58 5.99 2.74 21.74
N ARG A 59 5.13 2.55 22.75
CA ARG A 59 3.71 2.22 22.53
C ARG A 59 2.98 3.33 21.79
N HIS A 60 3.22 4.58 22.17
CA HIS A 60 2.65 5.75 21.51
C HIS A 60 3.05 5.80 20.03
N PHE A 61 4.34 5.64 19.75
CA PHE A 61 4.86 5.60 18.37
C PHE A 61 4.21 4.48 17.55
N LEU A 62 4.22 3.26 18.08
CA LEU A 62 3.68 2.10 17.36
C LEU A 62 2.16 2.18 17.18
N SER A 63 1.41 2.66 18.16
CA SER A 63 -0.04 2.82 18.03
C SER A 63 -0.39 3.81 16.91
N HIS A 64 0.38 4.90 16.77
CA HIS A 64 0.18 5.88 15.70
C HIS A 64 0.62 5.35 14.32
N VAL A 65 1.65 4.52 14.27
CA VAL A 65 2.07 3.81 13.05
C VAL A 65 0.98 2.83 12.60
N LEU A 66 0.45 2.00 13.50
CA LEU A 66 -0.63 1.05 13.18
C LEU A 66 -1.90 1.77 12.74
N ALA A 67 -2.26 2.87 13.41
CA ALA A 67 -3.39 3.70 13.03
C ALA A 67 -3.24 4.33 11.63
N PHE A 68 -2.01 4.75 11.28
CA PHE A 68 -1.71 5.22 9.93
C PHE A 68 -1.93 4.12 8.89
N PHE A 69 -1.42 2.91 9.14
CA PHE A 69 -1.57 1.78 8.23
C PHE A 69 -3.02 1.36 8.04
N ALA A 70 -3.75 1.11 9.14
CA ALA A 70 -5.16 0.70 9.10
C ALA A 70 -6.05 1.68 8.30
N ALA A 71 -5.74 2.98 8.36
CA ALA A 71 -6.44 3.99 7.58
C ALA A 71 -5.98 4.06 6.10
N SER A 72 -4.71 3.78 5.82
CA SER A 72 -4.13 4.01 4.49
C SER A 72 -4.49 2.92 3.49
N ASP A 73 -4.53 1.66 3.92
CA ASP A 73 -4.84 0.54 3.02
C ASP A 73 -6.27 0.65 2.47
N GLY A 74 -7.21 1.18 3.26
CA GLY A 74 -8.56 1.51 2.78
C GLY A 74 -8.57 2.50 1.61
N ILE A 75 -7.71 3.53 1.67
CA ILE A 75 -7.57 4.54 0.60
C ILE A 75 -6.92 3.92 -0.64
N VAL A 76 -5.93 3.04 -0.44
CA VAL A 76 -5.26 2.28 -1.51
C VAL A 76 -6.26 1.39 -2.25
N ILE A 77 -7.07 0.63 -1.51
CA ILE A 77 -8.12 -0.26 -2.06
C ILE A 77 -9.12 0.55 -2.89
N GLU A 78 -9.61 1.67 -2.38
CA GLU A 78 -10.58 2.54 -3.08
C GLU A 78 -10.02 2.99 -4.44
N ASN A 79 -8.74 3.42 -4.47
CA ASN A 79 -8.08 3.80 -5.71
C ASN A 79 -7.91 2.62 -6.69
N LEU A 80 -7.51 1.45 -6.19
CA LEU A 80 -7.34 0.26 -7.02
C LEU A 80 -8.66 -0.16 -7.67
N VAL A 81 -9.74 -0.24 -6.88
CA VAL A 81 -11.06 -0.70 -7.31
C VAL A 81 -11.71 0.32 -8.25
N GLU A 82 -11.79 1.59 -7.85
CA GLU A 82 -12.55 2.59 -8.58
C GLU A 82 -11.80 3.18 -9.77
N ARG A 83 -10.47 3.12 -9.77
CA ARG A 83 -9.63 3.78 -10.78
C ARG A 83 -8.85 2.74 -11.57
N PHE A 84 -7.74 2.21 -11.03
CA PHE A 84 -6.79 1.45 -11.83
C PHE A 84 -7.38 0.16 -12.43
N ALA A 85 -8.07 -0.66 -11.63
CA ALA A 85 -8.70 -1.88 -12.11
C ALA A 85 -9.86 -1.62 -13.09
N ARG A 86 -10.44 -0.42 -13.09
CA ARG A 86 -11.49 -0.03 -14.06
C ARG A 86 -10.89 0.50 -15.37
N GLU A 87 -9.84 1.31 -15.26
CA GLU A 87 -9.21 2.00 -16.39
C GLU A 87 -8.31 1.06 -17.20
N VAL A 88 -7.53 0.20 -16.55
CA VAL A 88 -6.64 -0.74 -17.22
C VAL A 88 -7.44 -1.87 -17.87
N LYS A 89 -7.19 -2.08 -19.15
CA LYS A 89 -7.87 -3.05 -20.01
C LYS A 89 -7.04 -4.30 -20.29
N VAL A 90 -5.72 -4.21 -20.16
CA VAL A 90 -4.79 -5.34 -20.29
C VAL A 90 -5.08 -6.41 -19.23
N THR A 91 -5.40 -7.62 -19.68
CA THR A 91 -5.85 -8.74 -18.83
C THR A 91 -4.83 -9.09 -17.75
N GLU A 92 -3.55 -9.19 -18.09
CA GLU A 92 -2.48 -9.59 -17.16
C GLU A 92 -2.30 -8.56 -16.03
N ALA A 93 -2.42 -7.26 -16.35
CA ALA A 93 -2.39 -6.20 -15.36
C ALA A 93 -3.65 -6.22 -14.46
N ARG A 94 -4.82 -6.54 -15.03
CA ARG A 94 -6.04 -6.72 -14.24
C ARG A 94 -5.94 -7.91 -13.29
N CYS A 95 -5.29 -8.99 -13.70
CA CYS A 95 -4.99 -10.13 -12.82
C CYS A 95 -4.09 -9.72 -11.66
N PHE A 96 -3.03 -8.93 -11.92
CA PHE A 96 -2.20 -8.37 -10.86
C PHE A 96 -3.03 -7.51 -9.91
N TYR A 97 -3.77 -6.52 -10.41
CA TYR A 97 -4.57 -5.63 -9.56
C TYR A 97 -5.66 -6.35 -8.78
N GLY A 98 -6.29 -7.37 -9.37
CA GLY A 98 -7.27 -8.19 -8.65
C GLY A 98 -6.65 -8.91 -7.45
N PHE A 99 -5.42 -9.39 -7.61
CA PHE A 99 -4.69 -10.03 -6.51
C PHE A 99 -4.14 -9.01 -5.50
N GLN A 100 -3.65 -7.86 -5.96
CA GLN A 100 -3.24 -6.75 -5.09
C GLN A 100 -4.42 -6.33 -4.19
N ILE A 101 -5.61 -6.09 -4.75
CA ILE A 101 -6.81 -5.76 -3.97
C ILE A 101 -7.11 -6.83 -2.90
N ALA A 102 -6.94 -8.11 -3.22
CA ALA A 102 -7.14 -9.18 -2.24
C ALA A 102 -6.13 -9.10 -1.10
N ILE A 103 -4.84 -8.90 -1.42
CA ILE A 103 -3.77 -8.75 -0.44
C ILE A 103 -3.91 -7.49 0.42
N GLU A 104 -4.32 -6.35 -0.15
CA GLU A 104 -4.57 -5.13 0.63
C GLU A 104 -5.70 -5.31 1.66
N ASN A 105 -6.71 -6.14 1.36
CA ASN A 105 -7.73 -6.47 2.35
C ASN A 105 -7.14 -7.29 3.51
N ILE A 106 -6.20 -8.19 3.22
CA ILE A 106 -5.47 -8.97 4.25
C ILE A 106 -4.55 -8.05 5.06
N HIS A 107 -3.90 -7.06 4.43
CA HIS A 107 -3.12 -6.04 5.14
C HIS A 107 -4.00 -5.27 6.13
N SER A 108 -5.15 -4.76 5.65
CA SER A 108 -6.12 -4.03 6.47
C SER A 108 -6.65 -4.86 7.63
N GLU A 109 -6.96 -6.14 7.39
CA GLU A 109 -7.33 -7.09 8.44
C GLU A 109 -6.21 -7.28 9.47
N MET A 110 -4.97 -7.51 9.01
CA MET A 110 -3.81 -7.72 9.88
C MET A 110 -3.53 -6.49 10.77
N TYR A 111 -3.58 -5.27 10.22
CA TYR A 111 -3.42 -4.07 11.04
C TYR A 111 -4.57 -3.88 12.03
N SER A 112 -5.80 -4.22 11.64
CA SER A 112 -6.95 -4.17 12.53
C SER A 112 -6.81 -5.18 13.68
N LEU A 113 -6.36 -6.41 13.40
CA LEU A 113 -6.04 -7.45 14.38
C LEU A 113 -4.94 -7.01 15.35
N LEU A 114 -3.87 -6.35 14.85
CA LEU A 114 -2.81 -5.80 15.69
C LEU A 114 -3.34 -4.73 16.65
N ILE A 115 -4.14 -3.78 16.15
CA ILE A 115 -4.76 -2.76 17.02
C ILE A 115 -5.69 -3.42 18.05
N GLU A 116 -6.53 -4.36 17.60
CA GLU A 116 -7.49 -5.06 18.45
C GLU A 116 -6.81 -5.83 19.59
N THR A 117 -5.68 -6.47 19.27
CA THR A 117 -4.90 -7.30 20.20
C THR A 117 -4.08 -6.47 21.19
N LEU A 118 -3.46 -5.38 20.72
CA LEU A 118 -2.48 -4.60 21.50
C LEU A 118 -3.12 -3.47 22.31
N ILE A 119 -4.20 -2.87 21.81
CA ILE A 119 -4.84 -1.70 22.43
C ILE A 119 -6.05 -2.14 23.25
N ARG A 120 -5.87 -2.18 24.57
CA ARG A 120 -6.94 -2.58 25.51
C ARG A 120 -7.98 -1.50 25.74
N ASP A 121 -7.57 -0.23 25.76
CA ASP A 121 -8.49 0.88 26.02
C ASP A 121 -9.40 1.11 24.80
N HIS A 122 -10.71 1.03 25.03
CA HIS A 122 -11.69 1.14 23.97
C HIS A 122 -11.78 2.55 23.37
N GLN A 123 -11.49 3.60 24.14
CA GLN A 123 -11.52 4.97 23.65
C GLN A 123 -10.31 5.25 22.77
N GLU A 124 -9.13 4.79 23.18
CA GLU A 124 -7.91 4.85 22.38
C GLU A 124 -8.06 4.04 21.09
N LYS A 125 -8.57 2.82 21.17
CA LYS A 125 -8.86 1.99 20.00
C LYS A 125 -9.78 2.71 19.00
N ASN A 126 -10.89 3.26 19.46
CA ASN A 126 -11.81 4.03 18.61
C ASN A 126 -11.10 5.25 17.99
N LYS A 127 -10.25 5.94 18.76
CA LYS A 127 -9.47 7.06 18.25
C LYS A 127 -8.54 6.62 17.11
N LEU A 128 -7.84 5.50 17.27
CA LEU A 128 -6.88 4.96 16.30
C LEU A 128 -7.57 4.47 15.02
N PHE A 129 -8.73 3.81 15.12
CA PHE A 129 -9.50 3.41 13.93
C PHE A 129 -10.07 4.61 13.15
N ASN A 130 -10.30 5.74 13.83
CA ASN A 130 -10.74 6.99 13.19
C ASN A 130 -9.57 7.97 12.95
N ALA A 131 -8.35 7.46 12.75
CA ALA A 131 -7.12 8.26 12.71
C ALA A 131 -7.10 9.37 11.64
N ILE A 132 -7.81 9.21 10.52
CA ILE A 132 -7.94 10.26 9.50
C ILE A 132 -8.57 11.52 10.09
N GLU A 133 -9.49 11.37 11.04
CA GLU A 133 -10.19 12.48 11.69
C GLU A 133 -9.50 12.91 12.98
N THR A 134 -8.91 11.96 13.72
CA THR A 134 -8.43 12.17 15.09
C THR A 134 -6.92 12.45 15.18
N LEU A 135 -6.12 12.04 14.18
CA LEU A 135 -4.66 12.20 14.18
C LEU A 135 -4.22 13.11 13.03
N SER A 136 -3.76 14.31 13.37
CA SER A 136 -3.37 15.33 12.37
C SER A 136 -2.24 14.89 11.43
N CYS A 137 -1.34 14.01 11.89
CA CYS A 137 -0.25 13.46 11.07
C CYS A 137 -0.79 12.47 10.01
N VAL A 138 -1.78 11.63 10.37
CA VAL A 138 -2.44 10.69 9.47
C VAL A 138 -3.32 11.45 8.48
N LYS A 139 -4.12 12.41 8.97
CA LYS A 139 -5.00 13.26 8.16
C LYS A 139 -4.28 13.89 6.96
N LYS A 140 -3.10 14.48 7.18
CA LYS A 140 -2.32 15.13 6.11
C LYS A 140 -1.87 14.16 5.02
N LYS A 141 -1.49 12.94 5.38
CA LYS A 141 -1.11 11.89 4.41
C LYS A 141 -2.35 11.39 3.65
N ALA A 142 -3.45 11.15 4.36
CA ALA A 142 -4.72 10.74 3.76
C ALA A 142 -5.26 11.78 2.77
N GLU A 143 -5.31 13.06 3.16
CA GLU A 143 -5.72 14.16 2.28
C GLU A 143 -4.85 14.26 1.04
N TRP A 144 -3.53 14.06 1.17
CA TRP A 144 -2.63 14.03 0.02
C TRP A 144 -3.00 12.88 -0.93
N ALA A 145 -3.16 11.66 -0.42
CA ALA A 145 -3.50 10.48 -1.23
C ALA A 145 -4.85 10.66 -1.94
N LEU A 146 -5.91 11.05 -1.21
CA LEU A 146 -7.25 11.29 -1.74
C LEU A 146 -7.25 12.34 -2.86
N ASN A 147 -6.47 13.42 -2.71
CA ASN A 147 -6.35 14.44 -3.76
C ASN A 147 -5.74 13.88 -5.05
N TRP A 148 -4.77 12.96 -4.98
CA TRP A 148 -4.15 12.37 -6.15
C TRP A 148 -5.02 11.32 -6.83
N ILE A 149 -5.83 10.56 -6.09
CA ILE A 149 -6.81 9.60 -6.64
C ILE A 149 -7.74 10.28 -7.65
N GLN A 150 -8.12 11.52 -7.38
CA GLN A 150 -9.02 12.32 -8.22
C GLN A 150 -8.33 12.94 -9.45
N ASN A 151 -7.01 12.88 -9.58
CA ASN A 151 -6.30 13.46 -10.72
C ASN A 151 -6.75 12.78 -12.03
N PRO A 152 -7.01 13.49 -13.14
CA PRO A 152 -7.48 12.86 -14.37
C PRO A 152 -6.38 12.07 -15.12
N SER A 153 -5.10 12.37 -14.90
CA SER A 153 -4.00 11.71 -15.63
C SER A 153 -3.59 10.39 -14.98
N PHE A 154 -3.75 9.28 -15.71
CA PHE A 154 -3.34 7.94 -15.28
C PHE A 154 -1.87 7.91 -14.86
N ALA A 155 -0.97 8.41 -15.71
CA ALA A 155 0.46 8.50 -15.42
C ALA A 155 0.78 9.20 -14.08
N LYS A 156 0.14 10.35 -13.82
CA LYS A 156 0.37 11.11 -12.57
C LYS A 156 -0.19 10.36 -11.36
N ARG A 157 -1.35 9.71 -11.50
CA ARG A 157 -1.92 8.87 -10.44
C ARG A 157 -1.02 7.68 -10.14
N LEU A 158 -0.50 7.00 -11.17
CA LEU A 158 0.38 5.85 -11.02
C LEU A 158 1.66 6.22 -10.24
N VAL A 159 2.25 7.37 -10.54
CA VAL A 159 3.41 7.89 -9.80
C VAL A 159 3.04 8.27 -8.36
N ALA A 160 1.89 8.90 -8.15
CA ALA A 160 1.44 9.23 -6.80
C ALA A 160 1.17 7.96 -5.98
N PHE A 161 0.58 6.94 -6.60
CA PHE A 161 0.32 5.63 -6.01
C PHE A 161 1.62 4.92 -5.61
N ALA A 162 2.60 4.83 -6.52
CA ALA A 162 3.92 4.30 -6.18
C ALA A 162 4.59 5.04 -5.02
N ALA A 163 4.31 6.35 -4.85
CA ALA A 163 4.80 7.10 -3.70
C ALA A 163 4.05 6.78 -2.39
N VAL A 164 2.77 6.40 -2.44
CA VAL A 164 2.04 5.90 -1.27
C VAL A 164 2.66 4.57 -0.83
N GLU A 165 2.63 3.57 -1.70
CA GLU A 165 3.12 2.20 -1.45
C GLU A 165 4.62 2.19 -1.07
N GLY A 166 5.44 2.97 -1.78
CA GLY A 166 6.90 2.94 -1.65
C GLY A 166 7.48 3.94 -0.64
N ILE A 167 6.95 5.17 -0.55
CA ILE A 167 7.58 6.24 0.26
C ILE A 167 6.86 6.39 1.59
N PHE A 168 5.53 6.47 1.62
CA PHE A 168 4.80 6.75 2.85
C PHE A 168 4.91 5.66 3.91
N PHE A 169 5.09 4.41 3.49
CA PHE A 169 5.26 3.27 4.39
C PHE A 169 6.71 3.00 4.79
N SER A 170 7.69 3.45 4.00
CA SER A 170 9.12 3.11 4.18
C SER A 170 9.67 3.41 5.58
N GLY A 171 9.36 4.58 6.15
CA GLY A 171 9.82 4.97 7.49
C GLY A 171 9.23 4.08 8.58
N SER A 172 7.94 3.76 8.48
CA SER A 172 7.23 2.89 9.41
C SER A 172 7.76 1.45 9.36
N PHE A 173 7.96 0.91 8.16
CA PHE A 173 8.55 -0.42 7.98
C PHE A 173 9.96 -0.50 8.58
N ALA A 174 10.80 0.49 8.33
CA ALA A 174 12.15 0.55 8.91
C ALA A 174 12.10 0.59 10.45
N ALA A 175 11.16 1.33 11.04
CA ALA A 175 11.00 1.41 12.49
C ALA A 175 10.53 0.08 13.11
N ILE A 176 9.67 -0.68 12.43
CA ILE A 176 9.26 -2.01 12.89
C ILE A 176 10.41 -3.02 12.73
N PHE A 177 11.20 -2.96 11.65
CA PHE A 177 12.42 -3.75 11.53
C PHE A 177 13.45 -3.44 12.63
N TRP A 178 13.48 -2.21 13.15
CA TRP A 178 14.28 -1.87 14.31
C TRP A 178 13.84 -2.61 15.58
N LEU A 179 12.53 -2.83 15.79
CA LEU A 179 12.03 -3.69 16.87
C LEU A 179 12.42 -5.14 16.67
N LYS A 180 12.37 -5.65 15.43
CA LYS A 180 12.84 -7.01 15.12
C LYS A 180 14.29 -7.20 15.54
N LYS A 181 15.16 -6.21 15.26
CA LYS A 181 16.57 -6.24 15.68
C LYS A 181 16.75 -6.31 17.21
N ARG A 182 15.78 -5.78 17.96
CA ARG A 182 15.75 -5.84 19.44
C ARG A 182 15.10 -7.12 19.98
N GLY A 183 14.57 -7.98 19.12
CA GLY A 183 13.90 -9.22 19.51
C GLY A 183 12.56 -9.00 20.23
N LEU A 184 11.82 -7.96 19.84
CA LEU A 184 10.51 -7.60 20.41
C LEU A 184 9.40 -7.73 19.36
N MET A 185 8.18 -8.00 19.82
CA MET A 185 6.96 -7.98 19.00
C MET A 185 7.05 -8.94 17.79
N PRO A 186 7.23 -10.26 18.03
CA PRO A 186 7.49 -11.22 16.96
C PRO A 186 6.35 -11.31 15.93
N GLY A 187 5.09 -11.20 16.35
CA GLY A 187 3.92 -11.19 15.46
C GLY A 187 3.88 -9.92 14.60
N LEU A 188 4.01 -8.74 15.20
CA LEU A 188 4.09 -7.45 14.48
C LEU A 188 5.25 -7.42 13.48
N THR A 189 6.40 -7.93 13.87
CA THR A 189 7.60 -7.89 13.01
C THR A 189 7.53 -8.91 11.88
N PHE A 190 6.93 -10.08 12.12
CA PHE A 190 6.68 -11.07 11.08
C PHE A 190 5.63 -10.60 10.07
N SER A 191 4.49 -10.05 10.51
CA SER A 191 3.50 -9.49 9.57
C SER A 191 4.09 -8.32 8.77
N ASN A 192 4.92 -7.48 9.39
CA ASN A 192 5.63 -6.41 8.69
C ASN A 192 6.58 -6.94 7.59
N GLU A 193 7.19 -8.12 7.75
CA GLU A 193 7.99 -8.75 6.69
C GLU A 193 7.14 -9.15 5.49
N LEU A 194 5.97 -9.74 5.74
CA LEU A 194 5.03 -10.14 4.69
C LEU A 194 4.50 -8.92 3.95
N ILE A 195 3.99 -7.92 4.69
CA ILE A 195 3.41 -6.71 4.13
C ILE A 195 4.48 -5.90 3.37
N SER A 196 5.66 -5.67 3.95
CA SER A 196 6.70 -4.89 3.26
C SER A 196 7.23 -5.56 1.98
N ARG A 197 7.22 -6.89 1.91
CA ARG A 197 7.51 -7.64 0.68
C ARG A 197 6.44 -7.38 -0.38
N ASP A 198 5.17 -7.37 0.02
CA ASP A 198 4.04 -7.18 -0.88
C ASP A 198 3.98 -5.74 -1.39
N GLU A 199 4.11 -4.74 -0.52
CA GLU A 199 4.25 -3.31 -0.89
C GLU A 199 5.43 -3.07 -1.84
N GLY A 200 6.55 -3.76 -1.62
CA GLY A 200 7.69 -3.72 -2.53
C GLY A 200 7.32 -4.19 -3.94
N LEU A 201 6.56 -5.29 -4.04
CA LEU A 201 6.09 -5.82 -5.31
C LEU A 201 5.04 -4.92 -5.96
N HIS A 202 4.16 -4.28 -5.19
CA HIS A 202 3.18 -3.32 -5.69
C HIS A 202 3.85 -2.07 -6.28
N CYS A 203 4.85 -1.54 -5.56
CA CYS A 203 5.67 -0.43 -6.04
C CYS A 203 6.44 -0.80 -7.31
N ASP A 204 7.08 -1.97 -7.34
CA ASP A 204 7.77 -2.48 -8.53
C ASP A 204 6.81 -2.58 -9.73
N PHE A 205 5.59 -3.07 -9.51
CA PHE A 205 4.57 -3.18 -10.55
C PHE A 205 4.14 -1.81 -11.10
N ALA A 206 3.91 -0.83 -10.21
CA ALA A 206 3.59 0.53 -10.61
C ALA A 206 4.74 1.17 -11.42
N CYS A 207 5.98 0.96 -11.01
CA CYS A 207 7.16 1.40 -11.76
C CYS A 207 7.28 0.70 -13.12
N HIS A 208 7.03 -0.61 -13.19
CA HIS A 208 7.07 -1.38 -14.44
C HIS A 208 6.02 -0.87 -15.44
N LEU A 209 4.78 -0.67 -15.01
CA LEU A 209 3.74 -0.05 -15.83
C LEU A 209 4.14 1.34 -16.31
N PHE A 210 4.69 2.17 -15.43
CA PHE A 210 5.12 3.52 -15.81
C PHE A 210 6.23 3.50 -16.88
N ASN A 211 7.23 2.63 -16.72
CA ASN A 211 8.40 2.60 -17.59
C ASN A 211 8.11 1.98 -18.97
N HIS A 212 7.23 0.99 -19.04
CA HIS A 212 7.04 0.17 -20.24
C HIS A 212 5.71 0.41 -20.95
N TYR A 213 4.71 0.96 -20.26
CA TYR A 213 3.33 0.99 -20.74
C TYR A 213 2.66 2.37 -20.73
N VAL A 214 3.28 3.37 -20.10
CA VAL A 214 2.80 4.75 -20.08
C VAL A 214 3.60 5.60 -21.07
N THR A 215 2.91 6.34 -21.94
CA THR A 215 3.56 7.23 -22.90
C THR A 215 3.92 8.55 -22.22
N ILE A 216 5.21 8.79 -22.00
CA ILE A 216 5.68 10.03 -21.36
C ILE A 216 5.69 11.16 -22.38
N ASN A 217 4.84 12.18 -22.20
CA ASN A 217 4.97 13.45 -22.92
C ASN A 217 6.05 14.32 -22.24
N PRO A 218 7.14 14.69 -22.94
CA PRO A 218 8.26 15.46 -22.38
C PRO A 218 7.84 16.80 -21.75
N LEU A 219 6.74 17.41 -22.20
CA LEU A 219 6.26 18.71 -21.71
C LEU A 219 5.59 18.64 -20.32
N ASN A 220 5.23 17.45 -19.84
CA ASN A 220 4.55 17.24 -18.56
C ASN A 220 5.48 16.82 -17.41
N MET A 221 6.79 16.79 -17.65
CA MET A 221 7.78 16.22 -16.74
C MET A 221 8.18 17.17 -15.60
N LYS A 222 7.24 17.50 -14.71
CA LYS A 222 7.54 17.94 -13.33
C LYS A 222 7.30 16.80 -12.33
N LEU A 223 7.67 15.58 -12.71
CA LEU A 223 7.57 14.38 -11.87
C LEU A 223 8.33 14.53 -10.54
N TYR A 224 9.42 15.31 -10.53
CA TYR A 224 10.17 15.58 -9.29
C TYR A 224 9.32 16.19 -8.16
N LYS A 225 8.27 16.97 -8.49
CA LYS A 225 7.37 17.55 -7.48
C LYS A 225 6.47 16.51 -6.83
N LEU A 226 6.12 15.44 -7.56
CA LEU A 226 5.31 14.33 -7.04
C LEU A 226 6.03 13.55 -5.95
N TYR A 227 7.36 13.47 -5.97
CA TYR A 227 8.15 12.75 -4.96
C TYR A 227 8.56 13.63 -3.76
N GLN A 228 8.71 14.95 -3.95
CA GLN A 228 9.16 15.86 -2.89
C GLN A 228 8.16 15.96 -1.73
N MET A 229 6.87 16.03 -2.04
CA MET A 229 5.84 16.18 -1.00
C MET A 229 5.67 14.89 -0.18
N PRO A 230 5.62 13.69 -0.78
CA PRO A 230 5.63 12.44 -0.03
C PRO A 230 6.84 12.28 0.87
N SER A 231 8.04 12.57 0.34
CA SER A 231 9.28 12.50 1.14
C SER A 231 9.26 13.47 2.32
N ARG A 232 8.78 14.71 2.13
CA ARG A 232 8.66 15.69 3.23
C ARG A 232 7.61 15.27 4.26
N LEU A 233 6.44 14.81 3.82
CA LEU A 233 5.40 14.32 4.72
C LEU A 233 5.88 13.09 5.50
N SER A 234 6.64 12.18 4.87
CA SER A 234 7.23 11.03 5.55
C SER A 234 8.31 11.41 6.55
N LYS A 235 9.07 12.50 6.33
CA LYS A 235 10.08 12.99 7.29
C LYS A 235 9.47 13.78 8.45
N ASN A 236 8.30 14.36 8.24
CA ASN A 236 7.58 15.17 9.24
C ASN A 236 6.49 14.35 9.98
N PHE A 237 6.37 13.07 9.65
CA PHE A 237 5.53 12.09 10.34
C PHE A 237 6.31 11.50 11.49
#